data_AF-G0ZJC6-F1
#
_entry.id   AF-G0ZJC6-F1
#
_cell.length_a   1.000
_cell.length_b   1.000
_cell.length_c   1.000
_cell.angle_alpha   90.00
_cell.angle_beta   90.00
_cell.angle_gamma   90.00
#
_symmetry.space_group_name_H-M   'P 1'
#
loop_
_entity.id
_entity.type
_entity.pdbx_description
1 polymer ?
#
loop_
_entity_poly.entity_id
_entity_poly.type
_entity_poly.pdbx_seq_one_letter_code
_entity_poly.pdbx_strand_id
1 'polypeptide(L)'
;MVSDTSIDSMYLENLDEFINDEGRIVTYKWLSLTLGVHTNVAKQMLYHFVSSQHDSDKGDNLNVTYIVSGVVAREGDHPGV
;
A
#
# COMPACT_ATOMS: atom_id res chain seq x y z
N MET A 1 -26.24 4.23 -9.69
CA MET A 1 -24.87 4.72 -9.40
C MET A 1 -24.49 4.14 -8.06
N VAL A 2 -23.63 3.13 -8.05
CA VAL A 2 -23.00 2.66 -6.80
C VAL A 2 -21.91 3.70 -6.54
N SER A 3 -22.07 4.52 -5.52
CA SER A 3 -21.16 5.63 -5.23
C SER A 3 -19.76 5.09 -4.95
N ASP A 4 -18.72 5.63 -5.60
CA ASP A 4 -17.30 5.24 -5.43
C ASP A 4 -16.88 5.09 -3.96
N THR A 5 -17.46 5.90 -3.07
CA THR A 5 -17.27 5.86 -1.61
C THR A 5 -17.57 4.49 -0.97
N SER A 6 -18.49 3.71 -1.53
CA SER A 6 -18.87 2.40 -0.97
C SER A 6 -17.81 1.31 -1.21
N ILE A 7 -17.10 1.39 -2.35
CA ILE A 7 -16.02 0.46 -2.66
C ILE A 7 -14.79 0.81 -1.82
N ASP A 8 -14.53 2.10 -1.62
CA ASP A 8 -13.47 2.59 -0.75
C ASP A 8 -13.63 2.11 0.69
N SER A 9 -14.84 2.21 1.26
CA SER A 9 -15.11 1.70 2.62
C SER A 9 -14.81 0.20 2.73
N MET A 10 -15.20 -0.60 1.73
CA MET A 10 -15.15 -2.06 1.83
C MET A 10 -13.71 -2.61 1.88
N TYR A 11 -12.78 -2.15 1.04
CA TYR A 11 -11.40 -2.65 1.12
C TYR A 11 -10.63 -2.08 2.30
N LEU A 12 -10.98 -0.88 2.77
CA LEU A 12 -10.39 -0.30 3.97
C LEU A 12 -10.76 -1.10 5.22
N GLU A 13 -12.04 -1.48 5.36
CA GLU A 13 -12.51 -2.36 6.43
C GLU A 13 -11.80 -3.72 6.41
N ASN A 14 -11.71 -4.37 5.23
CA ASN A 14 -10.97 -5.62 5.09
C ASN A 14 -9.49 -5.48 5.51
N LEU A 15 -8.84 -4.37 5.14
CA LEU A 15 -7.45 -4.11 5.52
C LEU A 15 -7.28 -3.87 7.03
N ASP A 16 -8.21 -3.17 7.68
CA ASP A 16 -8.21 -2.96 9.13
C ASP A 16 -8.32 -4.32 9.85
N GLU A 17 -9.24 -5.19 9.42
CA GLU A 17 -9.40 -6.54 9.98
C GLU A 17 -8.13 -7.38 9.80
N PHE A 18 -7.58 -7.45 8.57
CA PHE A 18 -6.37 -8.25 8.30
C PHE A 18 -5.15 -7.81 9.12
N ILE A 19 -4.98 -6.51 9.35
CA ILE A 19 -3.79 -5.95 9.99
C ILE A 19 -3.97 -5.87 11.50
N ASN A 20 -5.06 -5.27 11.96
CA ASN A 20 -5.24 -4.92 13.37
C ASN A 20 -5.92 -6.04 14.17
N ASP A 21 -6.88 -6.76 13.59
CA ASP A 21 -7.58 -7.84 14.29
C ASP A 21 -6.85 -9.17 14.14
N GLU A 22 -6.42 -9.50 12.91
CA GLU A 22 -5.77 -10.78 12.62
C GLU A 22 -4.24 -10.74 12.76
N GLY A 23 -3.64 -9.54 12.87
CA GLY A 23 -2.19 -9.38 13.04
C GLY A 23 -1.36 -9.86 11.84
N ARG A 24 -1.92 -9.87 10.61
CA ARG A 24 -1.21 -10.37 9.43
C ARG A 24 -0.27 -9.32 8.84
N ILE A 25 0.81 -9.83 8.25
CA ILE A 25 1.66 -9.04 7.35
C ILE A 25 1.00 -9.01 5.96
N VAL A 26 0.50 -7.85 5.56
CA VAL A 26 -0.15 -7.64 4.27
C VAL A 26 0.85 -7.12 3.23
N THR A 27 1.00 -7.83 2.11
CA THR A 27 1.80 -7.39 0.95
C THR A 27 0.90 -7.08 -0.24
N TYR A 28 1.35 -6.24 -1.19
CA TYR A 28 0.57 -5.95 -2.40
C TYR A 28 0.25 -7.21 -3.22
N LYS A 29 1.15 -8.21 -3.21
CA LYS A 29 0.93 -9.47 -3.93
C LYS A 29 -0.15 -10.31 -3.25
N TRP A 30 -0.09 -10.42 -1.94
CA TRP A 30 -1.13 -11.11 -1.17
C TRP A 30 -2.49 -10.44 -1.37
N LEU A 31 -2.56 -9.12 -1.18
CA LEU A 31 -3.80 -8.35 -1.33
C LEU A 31 -4.40 -8.49 -2.74
N SER A 32 -3.54 -8.48 -3.78
CA SER A 32 -3.99 -8.67 -5.17
C SER A 32 -4.66 -10.03 -5.40
N LEU A 33 -4.18 -11.08 -4.73
CA LEU A 33 -4.76 -12.42 -4.82
C LEU A 33 -6.04 -12.53 -4.00
N THR A 34 -6.06 -11.97 -2.79
CA THR A 34 -7.21 -12.01 -1.88
C THR A 34 -8.41 -11.26 -2.45
N LEU A 35 -8.21 -10.08 -3.03
CA LEU A 35 -9.29 -9.25 -3.58
C LEU A 35 -9.50 -9.42 -5.09
N GLY A 36 -8.67 -10.22 -5.77
CA GLY A 36 -8.78 -10.44 -7.22
C GLY A 36 -8.51 -9.19 -8.07
N VAL A 37 -7.68 -8.25 -7.58
CA VAL A 37 -7.38 -6.98 -8.25
C VAL A 37 -5.98 -6.98 -8.89
N HIS A 38 -5.76 -6.13 -9.88
CA HIS A 38 -4.43 -5.97 -10.48
C HIS A 38 -3.40 -5.50 -9.43
N THR A 39 -2.16 -5.95 -9.54
CA THR A 39 -1.09 -5.63 -8.58
C THR A 39 -0.90 -4.14 -8.35
N ASN A 40 -1.05 -3.30 -9.37
CA ASN A 40 -0.95 -1.85 -9.21
C ASN A 40 -2.10 -1.25 -8.40
N VAL A 41 -3.32 -1.78 -8.56
CA VAL A 41 -4.50 -1.36 -7.79
C VAL A 41 -4.31 -1.73 -6.31
N ALA A 42 -3.81 -2.93 -6.04
CA ALA A 42 -3.47 -3.32 -4.66
C ALA A 42 -2.42 -2.39 -4.02
N LYS A 43 -1.42 -1.92 -4.79
CA LYS A 43 -0.46 -0.92 -4.28
C LYS A 43 -1.14 0.41 -3.94
N GLN A 44 -2.05 0.88 -4.80
CA GLN A 44 -2.82 2.10 -4.56
C GLN A 44 -3.73 1.97 -3.33
N MET A 45 -4.39 0.81 -3.16
CA MET A 45 -5.21 0.51 -1.98
C MET A 45 -4.39 0.54 -0.69
N LEU A 46 -3.20 -0.10 -0.67
CA LEU A 46 -2.32 -0.06 0.50
C LEU A 46 -1.84 1.37 0.82
N TYR A 47 -1.48 2.13 -0.22
CA TYR A 47 -1.08 3.53 -0.02
C TYR A 47 -2.23 4.38 0.54
N HIS A 48 -3.44 4.16 0.03
CA HIS A 48 -4.64 4.85 0.51
C HIS A 48 -4.94 4.49 1.98
N PHE A 49 -4.88 3.21 2.33
CA PHE A 49 -5.08 2.76 3.72
C PHE A 49 -4.08 3.41 4.69
N VAL A 50 -2.80 3.42 4.36
CA VAL A 50 -1.78 4.10 5.18
C VAL A 50 -2.10 5.59 5.34
N SER A 51 -2.49 6.26 4.25
CA SER A 51 -2.87 7.68 4.29
C SER A 51 -4.08 7.92 5.21
N SER A 52 -5.12 7.08 5.14
CA SER A 52 -6.30 7.19 6.01
C SER A 52 -6.01 6.90 7.48
N GLN A 53 -5.03 6.05 7.78
CA GLN A 53 -4.62 5.74 9.16
C GLN A 53 -3.76 6.85 9.78
N HIS A 54 -3.10 7.68 8.98
CA HIS A 54 -2.41 8.87 9.48
C HIS A 54 -3.37 10.00 9.87
N ASP A 55 -4.54 10.06 9.23
CA ASP A 55 -5.60 11.02 9.58
C ASP A 55 -6.40 10.60 10.83
N SER A 56 -6.16 9.40 11.33
CA SER A 56 -6.79 8.86 12.54
C SER A 56 -5.73 8.58 13.61
N ASP A 57 -6.10 8.67 14.90
CA ASP A 57 -5.16 8.48 16.03
C ASP A 57 -4.58 7.04 16.14
N LYS A 58 -4.84 6.17 15.15
CA LYS A 58 -4.32 4.79 15.05
C LYS A 58 -2.93 4.72 14.41
N GLY A 59 -2.41 5.81 13.84
CA GLY A 59 -1.15 5.84 13.09
C GLY A 59 0.09 5.31 13.85
N ASP A 60 0.11 5.42 15.19
CA ASP A 60 1.28 5.08 16.02
C ASP A 60 1.62 3.58 16.06
N ASN A 61 0.70 2.69 15.66
CA ASN A 61 0.92 1.24 15.68
C ASN A 61 1.08 0.60 14.29
N LEU A 62 1.19 1.41 13.23
CA LEU A 62 1.30 0.90 11.86
C LEU A 62 2.74 0.94 11.35
N ASN A 63 3.28 -0.23 10.98
CA ASN A 63 4.60 -0.34 10.36
C ASN A 63 4.46 -0.57 8.85
N VAL A 64 5.19 0.22 8.04
CA VAL A 64 5.13 0.14 6.57
C VAL A 64 6.53 -0.02 5.98
N THR A 65 6.65 -0.82 4.91
CA THR A 65 7.89 -1.00 4.14
C THR A 65 7.66 -0.66 2.68
N TYR A 66 8.51 0.21 2.13
CA TYR A 66 8.46 0.65 0.74
C TYR A 66 9.64 0.11 -0.07
N ILE A 67 9.43 -0.10 -1.36
CA ILE A 67 10.49 -0.45 -2.32
C ILE A 67 10.77 0.76 -3.20
N VAL A 68 12.00 1.25 -3.17
CA VAL A 68 12.49 2.29 -4.07
C VAL A 68 13.53 1.67 -4.98
N SER A 69 13.37 1.85 -6.29
CA SER A 69 14.28 1.32 -7.31
C SER A 69 14.63 2.41 -8.31
N GLY A 70 15.89 2.48 -8.70
CA GLY A 70 16.38 3.42 -9.70
C GLY A 70 17.82 3.09 -10.09
N VAL A 71 18.34 3.82 -11.06
CA VAL A 71 19.76 3.74 -11.44
C VAL A 71 20.53 4.72 -10.57
N VAL A 72 21.60 4.25 -9.93
CA VAL A 72 22.54 5.12 -9.20
C VAL A 72 23.73 5.35 -10.11
N ALA A 73 23.96 6.61 -10.49
CA ALA A 73 25.17 7.00 -11.20
C ALA A 73 26.37 6.64 -10.33
N ARG A 74 27.26 5.77 -10.84
CA ARG A 74 28.50 5.45 -10.15
C ARG A 74 29.49 6.58 -10.45
N GLU A 75 30.26 6.99 -9.45
CA GLU A 75 31.34 7.94 -9.67
C GLU A 75 32.31 7.36 -10.72
N GLY A 76 32.37 8.00 -11.90
CA GLY A 76 33.02 7.48 -13.10
C GLY A 76 32.10 7.30 -14.32
N ASP A 77 30.78 7.39 -14.16
CA ASP A 77 29.79 7.29 -15.26
C ASP A 77 29.61 8.63 -16.01
N HIS A 78 30.61 9.51 -15.94
CA HIS A 78 30.71 10.63 -16.85
C HIS A 78 30.98 10.08 -18.26
N PRO A 79 30.10 10.29 -19.25
CA PRO A 79 30.53 10.28 -20.65
C PRO A 79 31.39 11.54 -20.84
N GLY A 80 32.63 11.49 -20.37
CA GLY A 80 33.63 12.48 -20.69
C GLY A 80 34.11 12.25 -22.11
N VAL A 81 34.16 13.36 -22.86
CA VAL A 81 35.03 13.65 -24.02
C VAL A 81 34.79 12.91 -25.34
#